data_AF-A0A378KDE6-F1
#
_entry.id   AF-A0A378KDE6-F1
#
_cell.length_a   1.000
_cell.length_b   1.000
_cell.length_c   1.000
_cell.angle_alpha   90.00
_cell.angle_beta   90.00
_cell.angle_gamma   90.00
#
_symmetry.space_group_name_H-M   'P 1'
#
loop_
_entity.id
_entity.type
_entity.pdbx_description
1 polymer ?
#
loop_
_entity_poly.entity_id
_entity_poly.type
_entity_poly.pdbx_seq_one_letter_code
_entity_poly.pdbx_strand_id
1 'polypeptide(L)'
;MKMNEVSTTPKSKSKTDWDKLRKMTNKEIAEAANSDPDAPLYSKEKLKSMGFKRVNPIQEVDVKFIRGKLEMSQEEFAQIFGFNKRTLEGWEQNRRKPMGAAKLFLKLIEINPEAVAQALEKLQNIEERSCNLVKEIDALPKKLLWKTPSFKSQRKDSARPPKKNLKNPNTNEDIYKSLKD
;
A
#
# COMPACT_ATOMS: atom_id res chain seq x y z
N MET A 1 47.90 3.58 -31.78
CA MET A 1 46.72 2.90 -31.21
C MET A 1 47.08 2.40 -29.83
N LYS A 2 46.62 3.10 -28.77
CA LYS A 2 46.81 2.65 -27.38
C LYS A 2 45.56 1.86 -26.98
N MET A 3 45.74 0.58 -26.67
CA MET A 3 44.68 -0.27 -26.14
C MET A 3 44.43 0.13 -24.69
N ASN A 4 43.20 0.51 -24.35
CA ASN A 4 42.81 0.83 -22.98
C ASN A 4 42.60 -0.47 -22.20
N GLU A 5 43.43 -0.71 -21.20
CA GLU A 5 43.25 -1.78 -20.22
C GLU A 5 42.01 -1.49 -19.37
N VAL A 6 40.97 -2.30 -19.54
CA VAL A 6 39.77 -2.28 -18.69
C VAL A 6 40.17 -2.81 -17.32
N SER A 7 40.38 -1.90 -16.37
CA SER A 7 40.59 -2.24 -14.96
C SER A 7 39.37 -2.99 -14.41
N THR A 8 39.48 -4.31 -14.30
CA THR A 8 38.52 -5.13 -13.57
C THR A 8 38.94 -5.11 -12.10
N THR A 9 38.31 -4.25 -11.30
CA THR A 9 38.41 -4.40 -9.84
C THR A 9 37.74 -5.72 -9.47
N PRO A 10 38.44 -6.67 -8.82
CA PRO A 10 37.84 -7.96 -8.49
C PRO A 10 36.77 -7.74 -7.43
N LYS A 11 35.51 -7.99 -7.80
CA LYS A 11 34.36 -7.98 -6.89
C LYS A 11 34.67 -8.89 -5.70
N SER A 12 34.62 -8.35 -4.48
CA SER A 12 34.92 -9.11 -3.26
C SER A 12 34.12 -10.41 -3.25
N LYS A 13 34.79 -11.55 -2.99
CA LYS A 13 34.15 -12.87 -2.95
C LYS A 13 32.93 -12.81 -2.01
N SER A 14 31.72 -13.00 -2.55
CA SER A 14 30.54 -13.13 -1.71
C SER A 14 30.74 -14.35 -0.81
N LYS A 15 30.27 -14.26 0.44
CA LYS A 15 30.29 -15.37 1.41
C LYS A 15 29.63 -16.65 0.85
N THR A 16 28.75 -16.50 -0.15
CA THR A 16 28.06 -17.58 -0.85
C THR A 16 28.83 -18.01 -2.11
N ASP A 17 29.08 -19.32 -2.22
CA ASP A 17 29.65 -19.97 -3.40
C ASP A 17 28.57 -20.26 -4.46
N TRP A 18 28.49 -19.38 -5.46
CA TRP A 18 27.47 -19.45 -6.52
C TRP A 18 27.73 -20.53 -7.57
N ASP A 19 28.98 -20.94 -7.76
CA ASP A 19 29.33 -21.95 -8.77
C ASP A 19 29.02 -23.35 -8.27
N LYS A 20 29.15 -23.59 -6.95
CA LYS A 20 28.63 -24.81 -6.31
C LYS A 20 27.12 -24.93 -6.48
N LEU A 21 26.37 -23.84 -6.25
CA LEU A 21 24.90 -23.85 -6.34
C LEU A 21 24.40 -24.15 -7.76
N ARG A 22 25.05 -23.58 -8.79
CA ARG A 22 24.69 -23.83 -10.20
C ARG A 22 24.98 -25.26 -10.67
N LYS A 23 25.92 -25.95 -10.02
CA LYS A 23 26.26 -27.36 -10.30
C LYS A 23 25.39 -28.35 -9.53
N MET A 24 24.67 -27.89 -8.49
CA MET A 24 23.81 -28.72 -7.66
C MET A 24 22.57 -29.15 -8.45
N THR A 25 22.20 -30.42 -8.33
CA THR A 25 21.02 -30.97 -9.02
C THR A 25 19.73 -30.59 -8.27
N ASN A 26 18.59 -30.54 -8.99
CA ASN A 26 17.28 -30.25 -8.38
C ASN A 26 16.94 -31.19 -7.20
N LYS A 27 17.44 -32.42 -7.23
CA LYS A 27 17.25 -33.41 -6.16
C LYS A 27 17.99 -33.02 -4.89
N GLU A 28 19.26 -32.64 -5.01
CA GLU A 28 20.09 -32.20 -3.87
C GLU A 28 19.57 -30.89 -3.26
N ILE A 29 19.03 -29.98 -4.08
CA ILE A 29 18.37 -28.76 -3.59
C ILE A 29 17.14 -29.11 -2.74
N ALA A 30 16.32 -30.05 -3.20
CA ALA A 30 15.14 -30.49 -2.46
C ALA A 30 15.49 -31.21 -1.15
N GLU A 31 16.54 -32.04 -1.15
CA GLU A 31 17.06 -32.70 0.05
C GLU A 31 17.59 -31.68 1.07
N ALA A 32 18.36 -30.68 0.63
CA ALA A 32 18.84 -29.61 1.49
C ALA A 32 17.70 -28.78 2.08
N ALA A 33 16.67 -28.46 1.29
CA ALA A 33 15.48 -27.73 1.77
C ALA A 33 14.68 -28.55 2.80
N ASN A 34 14.55 -29.86 2.61
CA ASN A 34 13.87 -30.74 3.56
C ASN A 34 14.67 -31.01 4.83
N SER A 35 16.01 -30.87 4.77
CA SER A 35 16.89 -31.05 5.90
C SER A 35 16.92 -29.85 6.86
N ASP A 36 16.34 -28.70 6.48
CA ASP A 36 16.26 -27.53 7.33
C ASP A 36 15.15 -27.71 8.40
N PRO A 37 15.49 -27.84 9.69
CA PRO A 37 14.50 -28.08 10.74
C PRO A 37 13.56 -26.89 10.97
N ASP A 38 13.94 -25.66 10.59
CA ASP A 38 13.14 -24.45 10.79
C ASP A 38 12.26 -24.12 9.56
N ALA A 39 12.47 -24.78 8.42
CA ALA A 39 11.73 -24.55 7.17
C ALA A 39 11.14 -25.84 6.51
N PRO A 40 10.36 -26.66 7.25
CA PRO A 40 9.79 -27.89 6.71
C PRO A 40 8.81 -27.65 5.55
N LEU A 41 8.99 -28.38 4.44
CA LEU A 41 8.05 -28.39 3.32
C LEU A 41 6.84 -29.29 3.63
N TYR A 42 5.72 -28.69 4.04
CA TYR A 42 4.50 -29.43 4.35
C TYR A 42 3.67 -29.80 3.11
N SER A 43 3.13 -31.02 3.09
CA SER A 43 2.16 -31.44 2.08
C SER A 43 0.83 -30.66 2.21
N LYS A 44 0.06 -30.59 1.11
CA LYS A 44 -1.27 -29.94 1.12
C LYS A 44 -2.20 -30.51 2.20
N GLU A 45 -2.12 -31.81 2.44
CA GLU A 45 -2.91 -32.52 3.46
C GLU A 45 -2.48 -32.12 4.87
N LYS A 46 -1.16 -32.03 5.11
CA LYS A 46 -0.62 -31.61 6.41
C LYS A 46 -1.01 -30.17 6.72
N LEU A 47 -0.91 -29.27 5.75
CA LEU A 47 -1.39 -27.88 5.88
C LEU A 47 -2.89 -27.82 6.25
N LYS A 48 -3.72 -28.64 5.60
CA LYS A 48 -5.15 -28.73 5.91
C LYS A 48 -5.40 -29.24 7.34
N SER A 49 -4.66 -30.26 7.79
CA SER A 49 -4.76 -30.81 9.14
C SER A 49 -4.33 -29.83 10.23
N MET A 50 -3.37 -28.95 9.93
CA MET A 50 -2.91 -27.89 10.82
C MET A 50 -3.84 -26.66 10.81
N GLY A 51 -4.95 -26.69 10.05
CA GLY A 51 -5.90 -25.59 9.99
C GLY A 51 -5.48 -24.44 9.07
N PHE A 52 -4.43 -24.59 8.26
CA PHE A 52 -4.07 -23.57 7.27
C PHE A 52 -5.12 -23.53 6.16
N LYS A 53 -5.95 -22.49 6.20
CA LYS A 53 -6.92 -22.20 5.15
C LYS A 53 -6.31 -21.22 4.15
N ARG A 54 -6.26 -21.63 2.87
CA ARG A 54 -5.94 -20.68 1.79
C ARG A 54 -7.06 -19.65 1.72
N VAL A 55 -6.70 -18.38 1.94
CA VAL A 55 -7.62 -17.27 1.66
C VAL A 55 -7.70 -17.16 0.15
N ASN A 56 -8.76 -17.71 -0.44
CA ASN A 56 -9.02 -17.52 -1.86
C ASN A 56 -9.29 -16.02 -2.07
N PRO A 57 -8.50 -15.33 -2.91
CA PRO A 57 -8.81 -13.95 -3.21
C PRO A 57 -10.21 -13.91 -3.81
N ILE A 58 -11.01 -12.95 -3.35
CA ILE A 58 -12.34 -12.70 -3.89
C ILE A 58 -12.22 -12.62 -5.42
N GLN A 59 -13.10 -13.32 -6.15
CA GLN A 59 -13.10 -13.31 -7.62
C GLN A 59 -13.28 -11.89 -8.19
N GLU A 60 -12.85 -11.66 -9.43
CA GLU A 60 -13.01 -10.37 -10.12
C GLU A 60 -14.44 -9.82 -9.96
N VAL A 61 -14.54 -8.51 -9.68
CA VAL A 61 -15.80 -7.83 -9.40
C VAL A 61 -16.13 -6.96 -10.60
N ASP A 62 -17.29 -7.21 -11.22
CA ASP A 62 -17.81 -6.36 -12.28
C ASP A 62 -18.59 -5.19 -11.66
N VAL A 63 -17.91 -4.06 -11.60
CA VAL A 63 -18.45 -2.82 -11.03
C VAL A 63 -19.63 -2.28 -11.84
N LYS A 64 -19.55 -2.40 -13.17
CA LYS A 64 -20.59 -1.90 -14.07
C LYS A 64 -21.87 -2.70 -13.91
N PHE A 65 -21.75 -4.02 -13.76
CA PHE A 65 -22.87 -4.90 -13.48
C PHE A 65 -23.53 -4.59 -12.12
N ILE A 66 -22.74 -4.43 -11.05
CA ILE A 66 -23.26 -4.09 -9.72
C ILE A 66 -24.02 -2.76 -9.76
N ARG A 67 -23.45 -1.72 -10.38
CA ARG A 67 -24.14 -0.43 -10.53
C ARG A 67 -25.40 -0.57 -11.38
N GLY A 68 -25.34 -1.33 -12.47
CA GLY A 68 -26.47 -1.57 -13.36
C GLY A 68 -27.67 -2.23 -12.66
N LYS A 69 -27.43 -3.14 -11.70
CA LYS A 69 -28.50 -3.73 -10.87
C LYS A 69 -29.27 -2.71 -10.03
N LEU A 70 -28.62 -1.60 -9.69
CA LEU A 70 -29.22 -0.53 -8.87
C LEU A 70 -29.84 0.57 -9.72
N GLU A 71 -29.74 0.48 -11.06
CA GLU A 71 -30.25 1.49 -12.01
C GLU A 71 -29.72 2.92 -11.77
N MET A 72 -28.54 3.04 -11.17
CA MET A 72 -27.91 4.31 -10.84
C MET A 72 -26.95 4.78 -11.94
N SER A 73 -26.87 6.10 -12.13
CA SER A 73 -25.78 6.71 -12.89
C SER A 73 -24.43 6.52 -12.17
N GLN A 74 -23.31 6.72 -12.90
CA GLN A 74 -21.97 6.66 -12.31
C GLN A 74 -21.77 7.73 -11.22
N GLU A 75 -22.41 8.89 -11.36
CA GLU A 75 -22.31 10.00 -10.39
C GLU A 75 -23.07 9.68 -9.11
N GLU A 76 -24.32 9.24 -9.22
CA GLU A 76 -25.14 8.85 -8.06
C GLU A 76 -24.49 7.70 -7.29
N PHE A 77 -24.03 6.66 -7.99
CA PHE A 77 -23.36 5.53 -7.35
C PHE A 77 -22.09 5.97 -6.62
N ALA A 78 -21.31 6.87 -7.22
CA ALA A 78 -20.11 7.41 -6.61
C ALA A 78 -20.44 8.23 -5.35
N GLN A 79 -21.48 9.06 -5.41
CA GLN A 79 -21.88 9.93 -4.31
C GLN A 79 -22.44 9.15 -3.12
N ILE A 80 -23.35 8.20 -3.37
CA ILE A 80 -24.01 7.42 -2.33
C ILE A 80 -23.01 6.54 -1.58
N PHE A 81 -22.13 5.84 -2.31
CA PHE A 81 -21.19 4.88 -1.70
C PHE A 81 -19.81 5.47 -1.38
N GLY A 82 -19.60 6.77 -1.62
CA GLY A 82 -18.34 7.45 -1.29
C GLY A 82 -17.16 7.06 -2.19
N PHE A 83 -17.41 6.71 -3.46
CA PHE A 83 -16.35 6.50 -4.44
C PHE A 83 -16.00 7.79 -5.18
N ASN A 84 -14.77 7.87 -5.70
CA ASN A 84 -14.44 8.87 -6.69
C ASN A 84 -14.95 8.42 -8.07
N LYS A 85 -15.76 9.26 -8.74
CA LYS A 85 -16.28 8.99 -10.10
C LYS A 85 -15.19 8.54 -11.08
N ARG A 86 -14.04 9.23 -11.07
CA ARG A 86 -12.88 8.91 -11.94
C ARG A 86 -12.34 7.50 -11.67
N THR A 87 -12.35 7.08 -10.41
CA THR A 87 -11.93 5.74 -10.01
C THR A 87 -12.94 4.69 -10.47
N LEU A 88 -14.23 4.97 -10.34
CA LEU A 88 -15.32 4.12 -10.82
C LEU A 88 -15.23 3.91 -12.34
N GLU A 89 -15.07 5.00 -13.11
CA GLU A 89 -14.85 4.95 -14.56
C GLU A 89 -13.65 4.06 -14.92
N GLY A 90 -12.53 4.23 -14.22
CA GLY A 90 -11.32 3.43 -14.44
C GLY A 90 -11.53 1.93 -14.16
N TRP A 91 -12.40 1.58 -13.23
CA TRP A 91 -12.78 0.19 -12.95
C TRP A 91 -13.75 -0.36 -14.00
N GLU A 92 -14.81 0.39 -14.36
CA GLU A 92 -15.78 -0.04 -15.37
C GLU A 92 -15.17 -0.17 -16.77
N GLN A 93 -14.14 0.62 -17.08
CA GLN A 93 -13.38 0.54 -18.34
C GLN A 93 -12.23 -0.50 -18.29
N ASN A 94 -12.08 -1.25 -17.20
CA ASN A 94 -10.99 -2.21 -16.99
C ASN A 94 -9.56 -1.62 -17.08
N ARG A 95 -9.42 -0.28 -16.98
CA ARG A 95 -8.11 0.40 -16.92
C ARG A 95 -7.40 0.13 -15.59
N ARG A 96 -8.17 -0.12 -14.53
CA ARG A 96 -7.73 -0.49 -13.19
C ARG A 96 -8.68 -1.55 -12.62
N LYS A 97 -8.24 -2.29 -11.61
CA LYS A 97 -9.08 -3.26 -10.88
C LYS A 97 -9.26 -2.83 -9.43
N PRO A 98 -10.45 -3.00 -8.83
CA PRO A 98 -10.63 -2.79 -7.39
C PRO A 98 -9.83 -3.85 -6.61
N MET A 99 -9.12 -3.42 -5.57
CA MET A 99 -8.26 -4.28 -4.75
C MET A 99 -8.61 -4.15 -3.26
N GLY A 100 -8.30 -5.20 -2.50
CA GLY A 100 -8.43 -5.21 -1.03
C GLY A 100 -9.83 -4.82 -0.55
N ALA A 101 -9.89 -3.79 0.29
CA ALA A 101 -11.13 -3.31 0.91
C ALA A 101 -12.18 -2.84 -0.12
N ALA A 102 -11.77 -2.20 -1.21
CA ALA A 102 -12.72 -1.75 -2.24
C ALA A 102 -13.49 -2.93 -2.86
N LYS A 103 -12.82 -4.06 -3.04
CA LYS A 103 -13.41 -5.27 -3.61
C LYS A 103 -14.43 -5.92 -2.67
N LEU A 104 -14.08 -5.99 -1.39
CA LEU A 104 -15.00 -6.43 -0.32
C LEU A 104 -16.22 -5.53 -0.26
N PHE A 105 -15.99 -4.22 -0.28
CA PHE A 105 -17.04 -3.23 -0.16
C PHE A 105 -18.02 -3.27 -1.32
N LEU A 106 -17.54 -3.38 -2.57
CA LEU A 106 -18.39 -3.57 -3.74
C LEU A 106 -19.23 -4.86 -3.65
N LYS A 107 -18.68 -5.95 -3.09
CA LYS A 107 -19.47 -7.16 -2.85
C LYS A 107 -20.52 -6.98 -1.76
N LEU A 108 -20.24 -6.21 -0.71
CA LEU A 108 -21.23 -5.88 0.30
C LEU A 108 -22.39 -5.07 -0.30
N ILE A 109 -22.07 -4.10 -1.17
CA ILE A 109 -23.05 -3.33 -1.92
C ILE A 109 -23.88 -4.26 -2.82
N GLU A 110 -23.26 -5.23 -3.48
CA GLU A 110 -23.99 -6.22 -4.29
C GLU A 110 -24.96 -7.08 -3.46
N ILE A 111 -24.58 -7.46 -2.23
CA ILE A 111 -25.40 -8.30 -1.35
C ILE A 111 -26.56 -7.52 -0.73
N ASN A 112 -26.29 -6.33 -0.19
CA ASN A 112 -27.29 -5.51 0.47
C ASN A 112 -26.98 -4.00 0.30
N PRO A 113 -27.40 -3.38 -0.81
CA PRO A 113 -27.10 -1.99 -1.10
C PRO A 113 -27.79 -1.03 -0.11
N GLU A 114 -29.00 -1.36 0.33
CA GLU A 114 -29.80 -0.50 1.21
C GLU A 114 -29.17 -0.39 2.61
N ALA A 115 -28.79 -1.52 3.21
CA ALA A 115 -28.17 -1.53 4.52
C ALA A 115 -26.82 -0.79 4.53
N VAL A 116 -26.06 -0.88 3.43
CA VAL A 116 -24.82 -0.12 3.27
C VAL A 116 -25.11 1.38 3.16
N ALA A 117 -26.07 1.79 2.32
CA ALA A 117 -26.45 3.19 2.18
C ALA A 117 -26.93 3.80 3.51
N GLN A 118 -27.80 3.09 4.23
CA GLN A 118 -28.27 3.53 5.56
C GLN A 118 -27.14 3.64 6.59
N ALA A 119 -26.16 2.72 6.55
CA ALA A 119 -25.01 2.79 7.43
C ALA A 119 -24.13 4.01 7.12
N LEU A 120 -23.92 4.32 5.84
CA LEU A 120 -23.17 5.49 5.40
C LEU A 120 -23.88 6.79 5.77
N GLU A 121 -25.19 6.87 5.58
CA GLU A 121 -26.00 8.03 5.99
C GLU A 121 -25.90 8.28 7.51
N LYS A 122 -25.98 7.23 8.32
CA LYS A 122 -25.78 7.34 9.78
C LYS A 122 -24.40 7.88 10.13
N LEU A 123 -23.34 7.45 9.41
CA LEU A 123 -21.98 7.95 9.63
C LEU A 123 -21.86 9.44 9.28
N GLN A 124 -22.42 9.87 8.15
CA GLN A 124 -22.43 11.27 7.73
C GLN A 124 -23.16 12.16 8.75
N ASN A 125 -24.31 11.71 9.23
CA ASN A 125 -25.07 12.41 10.27
C ASN A 125 -24.31 12.54 11.61
N ILE A 126 -23.45 11.58 11.94
CA ILE A 126 -22.58 11.66 13.14
C ILE A 126 -21.49 12.72 12.93
N GLU A 127 -20.88 12.79 11.76
CA GLU A 127 -19.86 13.81 11.45
C GLU A 127 -20.43 15.22 11.49
N GLU A 128 -21.62 15.43 10.94
CA GLU A 128 -22.31 16.72 10.99
C GLU A 128 -22.61 17.16 12.42
N ARG A 129 -23.10 16.23 13.27
CA ARG A 129 -23.31 16.49 14.70
C ARG A 129 -22.01 16.81 15.42
N SER A 130 -20.94 16.08 15.12
CA SER A 130 -19.63 16.29 15.75
C SER A 130 -19.04 17.66 15.38
N CYS A 131 -19.15 18.07 14.11
CA CYS A 131 -18.73 19.39 13.63
C CYS A 131 -19.50 20.52 14.32
N ASN A 132 -20.81 20.33 14.52
CA ASN A 132 -21.64 21.31 15.22
C ASN A 132 -21.30 21.39 16.72
N LEU A 133 -20.99 20.28 17.38
CA LEU A 133 -20.50 20.29 18.77
C LEU A 133 -19.16 21.02 18.90
N VAL A 134 -18.22 20.86 17.96
CA VAL A 134 -16.96 21.62 17.98
C VAL A 134 -17.23 23.12 17.81
N LYS A 135 -18.13 23.52 16.90
CA LYS A 135 -18.53 24.93 16.75
C LYS A 135 -19.17 25.49 18.01
N GLU A 136 -19.98 24.70 18.71
CA GLU A 136 -20.59 25.08 19.99
C GLU A 136 -19.53 25.25 21.09
N ILE A 137 -18.55 24.34 21.17
CA ILE A 137 -17.43 24.44 22.12
C ILE A 137 -16.58 25.68 21.83
N ASP A 138 -16.27 25.96 20.56
CA ASP A 138 -15.50 27.14 20.15
C ASP A 138 -16.28 28.45 20.38
N ALA A 139 -17.62 28.38 20.34
CA ALA A 139 -18.52 29.49 20.64
C ALA A 139 -18.72 29.72 22.15
N LEU A 140 -18.19 28.86 23.03
CA LEU A 140 -18.28 29.07 24.47
C LEU A 140 -17.51 30.34 24.90
N PRO A 141 -18.05 31.10 25.87
CA PRO A 141 -17.41 32.31 26.32
C PRO A 141 -16.04 31.99 26.94
N LYS A 142 -14.99 32.63 26.43
CA LYS A 142 -13.57 32.45 26.81
C LYS A 142 -13.27 32.57 28.31
N LYS A 143 -14.21 33.07 29.12
CA LYS A 143 -14.14 33.09 30.60
C LYS A 143 -14.18 31.70 31.24
N LEU A 144 -14.72 30.70 30.53
CA LEU A 144 -14.74 29.29 30.95
C LEU A 144 -13.58 28.47 30.34
N LEU A 145 -12.80 29.06 29.43
CA LEU A 145 -11.57 28.45 28.94
C LEU A 145 -10.58 28.49 30.11
N TRP A 146 -10.30 27.32 30.70
CA TRP A 146 -9.25 27.14 31.70
C TRP A 146 -8.03 27.96 31.28
N LYS A 147 -7.51 28.81 32.19
CA LYS A 147 -6.41 29.73 31.91
C LYS A 147 -5.22 28.90 31.40
N THR A 148 -5.06 28.84 30.08
CA THR A 148 -3.92 28.17 29.48
C THR A 148 -2.69 28.94 29.95
N PRO A 149 -1.73 28.32 30.65
CA PRO A 149 -0.43 28.93 30.77
C PRO A 149 0.02 29.16 29.34
N SER A 150 0.31 30.42 28.98
CA SER A 150 0.88 30.76 27.69
C SER A 150 2.09 29.84 27.50
N PHE A 151 1.92 28.79 26.70
CA PHE A 151 3.01 27.90 26.36
C PHE A 151 3.87 28.69 25.39
N LYS A 152 4.76 29.53 25.93
CA LYS A 152 5.88 30.07 25.18
C LYS A 152 6.62 28.86 24.66
N SER A 153 6.38 28.55 23.40
CA SER A 153 7.06 27.52 22.64
C SER A 153 8.56 27.68 22.88
N GLN A 154 9.12 26.84 23.76
CA GLN A 154 10.56 26.66 23.92
C GLN A 154 11.05 25.86 22.71
N ARG A 155 10.82 26.38 21.50
CA ARG A 155 11.72 26.10 20.38
C ARG A 155 12.96 26.92 20.70
N LYS A 156 13.79 26.41 21.62
CA LYS A 156 15.21 26.72 21.56
C LYS A 156 15.63 26.38 20.14
N ASP A 157 16.32 27.29 19.50
CA ASP A 157 16.97 27.13 18.22
C ASP A 157 17.97 25.97 18.27
N SER A 158 17.49 24.72 18.35
CA SER A 158 18.26 23.58 17.90
C SER A 158 18.16 23.63 16.39
N ALA A 159 19.05 24.42 15.78
CA ALA A 159 19.29 24.42 14.35
C ALA A 159 19.14 22.99 13.82
N ARG A 160 18.17 22.76 12.93
CA ARG A 160 18.18 21.54 12.12
C ARG A 160 19.57 21.53 11.46
N PRO A 161 20.42 20.52 11.70
CA PRO A 161 21.72 20.48 11.06
C PRO A 161 21.46 20.54 9.54
N PRO A 162 22.25 21.32 8.78
CA PRO A 162 22.03 21.44 7.35
C PRO A 162 21.98 20.03 6.78
N LYS A 163 20.94 19.72 6.00
CA LYS A 163 20.82 18.43 5.32
C LYS A 163 22.14 18.24 4.57
N LYS A 164 23.00 17.33 5.04
CA LYS A 164 24.14 16.88 4.24
C LYS A 164 23.51 16.37 2.94
N ASN A 165 23.89 16.96 1.82
CA ASN A 165 23.56 16.45 0.50
C ASN A 165 24.13 15.03 0.41
N LEU A 166 23.31 14.05 0.80
CA LEU A 166 23.51 12.66 0.44
C LEU A 166 23.30 12.62 -1.07
N LYS A 167 24.40 12.71 -1.82
CA LYS A 167 24.40 12.38 -3.24
C LYS A 167 23.76 11.01 -3.38
N ASN A 168 22.60 10.97 -4.05
CA ASN A 168 21.94 9.73 -4.42
C ASN A 168 22.93 8.94 -5.30
N PRO A 169 23.38 7.74 -4.91
CA PRO A 169 24.43 7.02 -5.65
C PRO A 169 23.92 6.38 -6.96
N ASN A 170 22.81 6.85 -7.54
CA ASN A 170 22.18 6.20 -8.67
C ASN A 170 21.58 7.17 -9.71
N THR A 171 22.29 8.25 -10.02
CA THR A 171 22.06 9.02 -11.26
C THR A 171 23.30 8.90 -12.14
N ASN A 172 23.20 8.04 -13.17
CA ASN A 172 24.15 7.92 -14.27
C ASN A 172 24.12 9.19 -15.15
N GLU A 173 24.65 10.30 -14.67
CA GLU A 173 24.82 11.52 -15.49
C GLU A 173 26.29 11.85 -15.81
N ASP A 174 27.25 11.18 -15.16
CA ASP A 174 28.69 11.45 -15.38
C ASP A 174 29.32 10.63 -16.52
N ILE A 175 28.56 9.80 -17.23
CA ILE A 175 29.10 8.95 -18.31
C ILE A 175 29.22 9.71 -19.66
N TYR A 176 28.49 10.81 -19.87
CA TYR A 176 28.43 11.49 -21.18
C TYR A 176 29.23 12.80 -21.29
N LYS A 177 30.16 13.06 -20.36
CA LYS A 177 31.01 14.28 -20.40
C LYS A 177 32.49 14.04 -20.69
N SER A 178 32.94 12.80 -20.87
CA SER A 178 34.31 12.48 -21.29
C SER A 178 34.42 11.93 -22.72
N LEU A 179 33.38 12.10 -23.55
CA LEU A 179 33.35 11.70 -24.97
C LEU A 179 33.36 12.89 -25.94
N LYS A 180 33.81 14.05 -25.46
CA LYS A 180 34.18 15.19 -26.30
C LYS A 180 35.46 15.77 -25.73
N ASP A 181 36.58 15.19 -26.15
CA ASP A 181 37.84 15.83 -26.51
C ASP A 181 38.67 14.82 -27.32
#